data_AF-A0A7X8K147-F1
#
_entry.id   AF-A0A7X8K147-F1
#
_cell.length_a   1.000
_cell.length_b   1.000
_cell.length_c   1.000
_cell.angle_alpha   90.00
_cell.angle_beta   90.00
_cell.angle_gamma   90.00
#
_symmetry.space_group_name_H-M   'P 1'
#
loop_
_entity.id
_entity.type
_entity.pdbx_description
1 polymer ?
#
loop_
_entity_poly.entity_id
_entity_poly.type
_entity_poly.pdbx_seq_one_letter_code
_entity_poly.pdbx_strand_id
1 'polypeptide(L)' 'MSLRKSPLALCRLIGPMFIMKYLLHRLSLREVELKFSRLLGIEGYGIISNYPEIGIDVDKPSDLEFVRQILVGTSPI' A
#
# COMPACT_ATOMS: atom_id res chain seq x y z
N MET A 1 12.88 -13.07 -6.19
CA MET A 1 11.42 -13.20 -6.43
C MET A 1 10.69 -14.17 -5.47
N SER A 2 11.31 -14.67 -4.38
CA SER A 2 10.70 -15.70 -3.49
C SER A 2 10.06 -15.19 -2.19
N LEU A 3 10.29 -13.93 -1.80
CA LEU A 3 9.70 -13.36 -0.58
C LEU A 3 8.26 -12.85 -0.77
N ARG A 4 7.86 -12.56 -2.01
CA ARG A 4 6.51 -12.07 -2.33
C ARG A 4 5.41 -13.11 -2.06
N LYS A 5 5.75 -14.41 -2.14
CA LYS A 5 4.83 -15.53 -1.89
C LYS A 5 4.89 -16.08 -0.45
N SER A 6 5.74 -15.51 0.42
CA SER A 6 5.94 -15.99 1.79
C SER A 6 5.70 -14.86 2.81
N PRO A 7 4.43 -14.55 3.11
CA PRO A 7 4.07 -13.47 4.04
C PRO A 7 4.73 -13.63 5.42
N LEU A 8 4.88 -14.86 5.91
CA LEU A 8 5.57 -15.16 7.17
C LEU A 8 7.06 -14.76 7.17
N ALA A 9 7.75 -14.94 6.05
CA ALA A 9 9.16 -14.56 5.92
C ALA A 9 9.30 -13.02 5.88
N LEU A 10 8.36 -12.35 5.22
CA LEU A 10 8.29 -10.89 5.21
C LEU A 10 8.01 -10.33 6.62
N CYS A 11 7.09 -10.93 7.37
CA CYS A 11 6.83 -10.57 8.77
C CYS A 11 8.06 -10.74 9.67
N ARG A 12 8.89 -11.76 9.45
CA ARG A 12 10.16 -11.96 10.19
C ARG A 12 11.20 -10.90 9.82
N LEU A 13 11.28 -10.51 8.54
CA LEU A 13 12.21 -9.49 8.06
C LEU A 13 11.85 -8.10 8.62
N ILE A 14 10.56 -7.74 8.60
CA ILE A 14 10.07 -6.46 9.13
C ILE A 14 10.08 -6.49 10.67
N GLY A 15 9.75 -7.62 11.27
CA GLY A 15 9.82 -7.86 12.71
C GLY A 15 8.44 -7.84 13.39
N PRO A 16 8.22 -8.73 14.38
CA PRO A 16 6.90 -8.98 14.96
C PRO A 16 6.32 -7.77 15.69
N MET A 17 7.15 -6.93 16.31
CA MET A 17 6.70 -5.71 16.98
C MET A 17 6.05 -4.70 16.01
N PHE A 18 6.60 -4.59 14.79
CA PHE A 18 6.08 -3.69 13.77
C PHE A 18 4.71 -4.16 13.28
N ILE A 19 4.55 -5.47 13.05
CA ILE A 19 3.27 -6.08 12.69
C ILE A 19 2.24 -5.89 13.80
N MET A 20 2.63 -6.07 15.07
CA MET A 20 1.71 -5.85 16.20
C MET A 20 1.25 -4.39 16.27
N LYS A 21 2.14 -3.42 16.06
CA LYS A 21 1.78 -2.00 15.98
C LYS A 21 0.84 -1.70 14.81
N TYR A 22 1.06 -2.32 13.65
CA TYR A 22 0.18 -2.21 12.49
C TYR A 22 -1.23 -2.72 12.80
N LEU A 23 -1.34 -3.93 13.38
CA LEU A 23 -2.62 -4.53 13.76
C LEU A 23 -3.36 -3.73 14.83
N LEU A 24 -2.64 -3.05 15.72
CA LEU A 24 -3.19 -2.16 16.73
C LEU A 24 -3.47 -0.73 16.21
N HIS A 25 -3.26 -0.47 14.91
CA HIS A 25 -3.34 0.87 14.30
C HIS A 25 -2.47 1.94 15.00
N ARG A 26 -1.40 1.52 15.67
CA ARG A 26 -0.45 2.41 16.37
C ARG A 26 0.80 2.71 15.57
N LEU A 27 0.87 2.24 14.32
CA LEU A 27 2.01 2.42 13.46
C LEU A 27 1.95 3.79 12.77
N SER A 28 2.94 4.63 13.03
CA SER A 28 3.05 5.93 12.36
C SER A 28 3.78 5.84 11.02
N LEU A 29 3.48 6.74 10.08
CA LEU A 29 4.16 6.81 8.78
C LEU A 29 5.68 6.95 8.94
N ARG A 30 6.11 7.79 9.88
CA ARG A 30 7.53 7.99 10.18
C ARG A 30 8.24 6.72 10.67
N GLU A 31 7.56 5.90 11.46
CA GLU A 31 8.12 4.60 11.87
C GLU A 31 8.26 3.65 10.68
N VAL A 32 7.31 3.68 9.73
CA VAL A 32 7.39 2.91 8.49
C VAL A 32 8.60 3.35 7.68
N GLU A 33 8.74 4.65 7.41
CA GLU A 33 9.84 5.24 6.64
C GLU A 33 11.20 4.90 7.26
N LEU A 34 11.37 5.09 8.58
CA LEU A 34 12.61 4.75 9.29
C LEU A 34 12.92 3.26 9.27
N LYS A 35 11.90 2.40 9.30
CA LYS A 35 12.08 0.95 9.25
C LYS A 35 12.44 0.49 7.85
N PHE A 36 11.75 1.01 6.83
CA PHE A 36 12.04 0.75 5.43
C PHE A 36 13.43 1.23 5.05
N SER A 37 13.80 2.43 5.49
CA SER A 37 15.10 3.00 5.17
C SER A 37 16.25 2.18 5.74
N ARG A 38 16.09 1.65 6.96
CA ARG A 38 17.05 0.70 7.56
C ARG A 38 17.10 -0.65 6.86
N LEU A 39 15.97 -1.11 6.31
CA LEU A 39 15.86 -2.43 5.69
C LEU A 39 16.40 -2.44 4.25
N LEU A 40 16.22 -1.34 3.52
CA LEU A 40 16.66 -1.18 2.13
C LEU A 40 17.97 -0.40 1.99
N GLY A 41 18.42 0.30 3.03
CA GLY A 41 19.62 1.16 2.98
C GLY A 41 19.45 2.43 2.14
N ILE A 42 18.21 2.84 1.86
CA ILE A 42 17.86 4.03 1.06
C ILE A 42 16.85 4.89 1.85
N GLU A 43 16.79 6.19 1.59
CA GLU A 43 15.76 7.03 2.19
C GLU A 43 14.44 6.88 1.41
N GLY A 44 13.41 6.38 2.08
CA GLY A 44 12.07 6.22 1.51
C GLY A 44 11.04 7.06 2.26
N TYR A 45 10.16 7.72 1.50
CA TYR A 45 9.10 8.58 2.04
C TYR A 45 7.72 8.12 1.56
N GLY A 46 6.75 8.17 2.46
CA GLY A 46 5.35 7.93 2.13
C GLY A 46 4.65 9.20 1.67
N ILE A 47 4.15 9.22 0.44
CA ILE A 47 3.40 10.36 -0.10
C ILE A 47 1.90 10.10 0.12
N ILE A 48 1.25 10.98 0.89
CA ILE A 48 -0.21 10.96 1.05
C ILE A 48 -0.81 11.64 -0.18
N SER A 49 -1.46 10.85 -1.05
CA SER A 49 -2.16 11.35 -2.23
C SER A 49 -3.61 11.66 -1.90
N ASN A 50 -4.09 12.83 -2.33
CA ASN A 50 -5.53 13.19 -2.30
C ASN A 50 -6.30 12.67 -3.53
N TYR A 51 -5.60 11.99 -4.45
CA TYR A 51 -6.14 11.45 -5.69
C TYR A 51 -6.32 9.94 -5.53
N PRO A 52 -7.51 9.46 -5.14
CA PRO A 52 -7.77 8.03 -4.99
C PRO A 52 -7.61 7.25 -6.31
N GLU A 53 -7.76 7.91 -7.46
CA GLU A 53 -7.61 7.31 -8.79
C GLU A 53 -6.23 6.69 -9.03
N ILE A 54 -5.18 7.17 -8.34
CA ILE A 54 -3.81 6.65 -8.49
C ILE A 54 -3.66 5.22 -7.95
N GLY A 55 -4.56 4.80 -7.07
CA GLY A 55 -4.54 3.47 -6.45
C GLY A 55 -5.41 2.44 -7.18
N ILE A 56 -6.15 2.83 -8.21
CA ILE A 56 -7.04 1.95 -8.95
C ILE A 56 -6.23 1.19 -10.01
N ASP A 57 -6.09 -0.11 -9.81
CA ASP A 57 -5.50 -1.02 -10.79
C ASP A 57 -6.62 -1.70 -11.59
N VAL A 58 -6.64 -1.51 -12.91
CA VAL A 58 -7.72 -2.02 -13.79
C VAL A 58 -7.34 -3.41 -14.28
N ASP A 59 -7.43 -4.38 -13.39
CA ASP A 59 -7.05 -5.77 -13.66
C ASP A 59 -8.22 -6.65 -14.12
N LYS A 60 -9.47 -6.26 -13.84
CA LYS A 60 -10.65 -7.07 -14.16
C LYS A 60 -11.62 -6.35 -15.10
N PRO A 61 -12.40 -7.09 -15.90
CA PRO A 61 -13.42 -6.51 -16.77
C PRO A 61 -14.45 -5.65 -16.01
N SER A 62 -14.73 -5.97 -14.75
CA SER A 62 -15.60 -5.16 -13.87
C SER A 62 -14.99 -3.79 -13.51
N ASP A 63 -13.66 -3.71 -13.37
CA ASP A 63 -12.98 -2.43 -13.09
C ASP A 63 -13.04 -1.52 -14.33
N LEU A 64 -12.99 -2.11 -15.53
CA LEU A 64 -13.11 -1.37 -16.79
C LEU A 64 -14.50 -0.77 -16.99
N GLU A 65 -15.56 -1.47 -16.59
CA GLU A 65 -16.93 -0.94 -16.60
C GLU A 65 -17.07 0.25 -15.63
N PHE A 66 -16.51 0.13 -14.42
CA PHE A 66 -16.53 1.21 -13.42
C PHE A 66 -15.75 2.46 -13.88
N VAL A 67 -14.53 2.28 -14.41
CA VAL A 67 -13.73 3.39 -14.94
C VAL A 67 -14.41 4.04 -16.13
N ARG A 68 -15.08 3.28 -17.01
CA ARG A 68 -15.88 3.83 -18.10
C ARG A 68 -17.02 4.71 -17.60
N GLN A 69 -17.73 4.31 -16.55
CA GLN A 69 -18.82 5.12 -15.98
C GLN A 69 -18.31 6.44 -15.38
N ILE A 70 -17.15 6.43 -14.73
CA ILE A 70 -16.50 7.64 -14.18
C ILE A 70 -16.04 8.57 -15.30
N LEU A 71 -15.38 8.04 -16.35
CA LEU A 71 -14.82 8.85 -17.44
C LEU A 71 -15.88 9.45 -18.38
N VAL A 72 -17.03 8.77 -18.54
CA VAL A 72 -18.14 9.23 -19.39
C VAL A 72 -19.06 10.22 -18.67
N GLY A 73 -18.91 10.40 -17.35
CA GLY A 73 -19.60 11.44 -16.59
C GLY A 73 -21.03 11.11 -16.16
N THR A 74 -21.38 9.82 -16.02
CA THR A 74 -22.77 9.40 -15.69
C THR A 74 -23.01 9.22 -14.18
N SER A 75 -22.01 9.42 -13.32
CA SER A 75 -22.17 9.29 -11.87
C SER A 75 -21.90 10.62 -11.16
N PRO A 76 -22.84 11.12 -10.31
CA PRO A 76 -22.61 12.29 -9.50
C PRO A 76 -21.62 11.90 -8.40
N ILE A 77 -20.55 12.69 -8.29
CA ILE A 77 -19.60 12.65 -7.17
C ILE A 77 -20.30 13.18 -5.92
#